data_AF-A0AAU6GJV6-F1
#
_entry.id   AF-A0AAU6GJV6-F1
#
_cell.length_a   1.000
_cell.length_b   1.000
_cell.length_c   1.000
_cell.angle_alpha   90.00
_cell.angle_beta   90.00
_cell.angle_gamma   90.00
#
_symmetry.space_group_name_H-M   'P 1'
#
loop_
_entity.id
_entity.type
_entity.pdbx_description
1 polymer ?
#
loop_
_entity_poly.entity_id
_entity_poly.type
_entity_poly.pdbx_seq_one_letter_code
_entity_poly.pdbx_strand_id
1 'polypeptide(L)'
;MVSVRGWLECDDGQLAQIKEIVEADDPERTYSGGWAFPPRQYNSGGWAFYGGNIRAVSLDWFEERLRQIAQIPASYEDDEYDERPRGLFLVSHDLDGMSEWRVHNGGLEIGLPDGDYHYLDA
;
A
#
# COMPACT_ATOMS: atom_id res chain seq x y z
N MET A 1 13.28 5.01 -12.83
CA MET A 1 12.42 5.46 -11.72
C MET A 1 11.37 4.39 -11.51
N VAL A 2 10.67 4.37 -10.37
CA VAL A 2 9.61 3.40 -10.13
C VAL A 2 8.33 4.16 -9.84
N SER A 3 7.35 4.07 -10.73
CA SER A 3 6.03 4.65 -10.51
C SER A 3 5.18 3.68 -9.71
N VAL A 4 4.67 4.14 -8.58
CA VAL A 4 3.84 3.35 -7.67
C VAL A 4 2.50 4.04 -7.50
N ARG A 5 1.43 3.26 -7.69
CA ARG A 5 0.06 3.71 -7.45
C ARG A 5 -0.79 2.57 -6.92
N GLY A 6 -1.66 2.86 -5.97
CA GLY A 6 -2.51 1.83 -5.40
C GLY A 6 -3.30 2.32 -4.20
N TRP A 7 -3.88 1.36 -3.50
CA TRP A 7 -4.76 1.62 -2.37
C TRP A 7 -4.71 0.49 -1.35
N LEU A 8 -5.13 0.83 -0.14
CA LEU A 8 -5.42 -0.08 0.97
C LEU A 8 -6.85 0.18 1.46
N GLU A 9 -7.50 -0.91 1.85
CA GLU A 9 -8.76 -0.96 2.57
C GLU A 9 -8.52 -1.63 3.93
N CYS A 10 -9.12 -1.06 4.97
CA CYS A 10 -8.87 -1.42 6.36
C CYS A 10 -10.03 -0.94 7.25
N ASP A 11 -10.06 -1.31 8.53
CA ASP A 11 -10.97 -0.73 9.53
C ASP A 11 -10.45 0.60 10.10
N ASP A 12 -11.24 1.28 10.93
CA ASP A 12 -10.88 2.59 11.49
C ASP A 12 -9.65 2.55 12.43
N GLY A 13 -9.49 1.47 13.21
CA GLY A 13 -8.35 1.30 14.11
C GLY A 13 -7.08 0.96 13.34
N GLN A 14 -7.20 0.16 12.28
CA GLN A 14 -6.12 -0.11 11.33
C GLN A 14 -5.72 1.18 10.60
N LEU A 15 -6.67 1.98 10.13
CA LEU A 15 -6.40 3.25 9.45
C LEU A 15 -5.63 4.23 10.35
N ALA A 16 -5.97 4.29 11.64
CA ALA A 16 -5.22 5.08 12.61
C ALA A 16 -3.76 4.62 12.72
N GLN A 17 -3.53 3.31 12.84
CA GLN A 17 -2.17 2.75 12.88
C GLN A 17 -1.39 2.94 11.57
N ILE A 18 -2.05 2.85 10.41
CA ILE A 18 -1.41 3.15 9.11
C ILE A 18 -0.93 4.60 9.08
N LYS A 19 -1.75 5.55 9.56
CA LYS A 19 -1.34 6.96 9.64
C LYS A 19 -0.15 7.14 10.57
N GLU A 20 -0.13 6.49 11.74
CA GLU A 20 1.01 6.54 12.66
C GLU A 20 2.30 6.01 12.02
N ILE A 21 2.24 4.90 11.27
CA ILE A 21 3.38 4.35 10.53
C ILE A 21 3.91 5.37 9.51
N VAL A 22 3.02 6.00 8.75
CA VAL A 22 3.37 6.99 7.71
C VAL A 22 3.90 8.29 8.32
N GLU A 23 3.34 8.75 9.44
CA GLU A 23 3.77 9.97 10.14
C GLU A 23 5.11 9.79 10.87
N ALA A 24 5.46 8.56 11.25
CA ALA A 24 6.75 8.24 11.86
C ALA A 24 7.92 8.26 10.86
N ASP A 25 7.65 8.16 9.56
CA ASP A 25 8.66 8.25 8.51
C ASP A 25 9.19 9.69 8.36
N ASP A 26 10.50 9.85 8.16
CA ASP A 26 11.10 11.14 7.83
C ASP A 26 10.74 11.52 6.38
N PRO A 27 9.92 12.55 6.14
CA PRO A 27 9.46 12.91 4.80
C PRO A 27 10.58 13.47 3.90
N GLU A 28 11.71 13.90 4.46
CA GLU A 28 12.87 14.34 3.68
C GLU A 28 13.72 13.16 3.18
N ARG A 29 13.58 11.99 3.81
CA ARG A 29 14.39 10.79 3.54
C ARG A 29 13.60 9.63 2.95
N THR A 30 12.28 9.70 3.05
CA THR A 30 11.36 8.66 2.58
C THR A 30 10.41 9.23 1.52
N TYR A 31 9.56 8.36 0.97
CA TYR A 31 8.53 8.77 0.02
C TYR A 31 7.14 8.80 0.69
N SER A 32 7.09 9.00 2.03
CA SER A 32 5.86 8.99 2.82
C SER A 32 4.84 10.04 2.37
N GLY A 33 5.28 11.15 1.77
CA GLY A 33 4.42 12.17 1.18
C GLY A 33 3.56 11.70 0.00
N GLY A 34 3.79 10.50 -0.55
CA GLY A 34 2.93 9.89 -1.56
C GLY A 34 1.62 9.31 -1.01
N TRP A 35 1.51 9.16 0.32
CA TRP A 35 0.28 8.69 0.96
C TRP A 35 -0.79 9.79 1.01
N ALA A 36 -2.03 9.39 0.74
CA ALA A 36 -3.21 10.24 0.84
C ALA A 36 -4.32 9.52 1.59
N PHE A 37 -4.95 10.24 2.51
CA PHE A 37 -6.06 9.75 3.31
C PHE A 37 -7.29 10.63 3.06
N PRO A 38 -8.43 10.07 2.63
CA PRO A 38 -9.66 10.83 2.46
C PRO A 38 -10.04 11.59 3.75
N PRO A 39 -10.38 12.90 3.69
CA PRO A 39 -10.78 13.68 4.87
C PRO A 39 -12.05 13.14 5.52
N ARG A 40 -12.93 12.53 4.72
CA ARG A 40 -14.09 11.79 5.15
C ARG A 40 -13.96 10.37 4.62
N GLN A 41 -13.90 9.39 5.52
CA GLN A 41 -14.00 7.99 5.13
C GLN A 41 -15.43 7.72 4.63
N TYR A 42 -15.56 6.83 3.66
CA TYR A 42 -16.83 6.53 3.02
C TYR A 42 -17.11 5.03 3.16
N ASN A 43 -18.38 4.65 3.30
CA ASN A 43 -18.83 3.28 3.59
C ASN A 43 -18.46 2.81 5.01
N SER A 44 -18.42 1.49 5.23
CA SER A 44 -18.14 0.86 6.53
C SER A 44 -16.64 0.61 6.79
N GLY A 45 -15.74 1.04 5.90
CA GLY A 45 -14.29 0.82 6.00
C GLY A 45 -13.47 2.07 5.71
N GLY A 46 -12.23 2.04 6.15
CA GLY A 46 -11.19 3.04 5.92
C GLY A 46 -10.38 2.77 4.66
N TRP A 47 -9.96 3.84 3.99
CA TRP A 47 -9.19 3.81 2.76
C TRP A 47 -7.93 4.65 2.88
N ALA A 48 -6.82 4.12 2.38
CA ALA A 48 -5.56 4.85 2.17
C ALA A 48 -5.11 4.68 0.71
N PHE A 49 -4.60 5.74 0.11
CA PHE A 49 -4.12 5.73 -1.27
C PHE A 49 -2.64 6.07 -1.30
N TYR A 50 -1.92 5.51 -2.27
CA TYR A 50 -0.56 5.93 -2.56
C TYR A 50 -0.43 6.27 -4.04
N GLY A 51 0.29 7.36 -4.31
CA GLY A 51 0.69 7.73 -5.67
C GLY A 51 2.01 8.48 -5.61
N GLY A 52 3.03 7.98 -6.29
CA GLY A 52 4.33 8.63 -6.29
C GLY A 52 5.37 7.93 -7.14
N ASN A 53 6.48 8.63 -7.34
CA ASN A 53 7.65 8.10 -8.03
C ASN A 53 8.78 7.88 -7.02
N ILE A 54 9.17 6.62 -6.86
CA ILE A 54 10.21 6.18 -5.94
C ILE A 54 11.50 5.91 -6.74
N ARG A 55 12.66 6.20 -6.16
CA ARG A 55 13.93 5.72 -6.74
C ARG A 55 14.00 4.21 -6.55
N ALA A 56 14.48 3.47 -7.55
CA ALA A 56 14.56 2.00 -7.48
C ALA A 56 15.29 1.50 -6.23
N VAL A 57 16.39 2.16 -5.85
CA VAL A 57 17.19 1.86 -4.63
C VAL A 57 16.45 2.09 -3.30
N SER A 58 15.27 2.71 -3.34
CA SER A 58 14.43 3.01 -2.18
C SER A 58 13.09 2.30 -2.22
N LEU A 59 12.90 1.37 -3.18
CA LEU A 59 11.66 0.60 -3.30
C LEU A 59 11.50 -0.39 -2.14
N ASP A 60 12.61 -0.94 -1.63
CA ASP A 60 12.62 -1.83 -0.45
C ASP A 60 11.98 -1.18 0.78
N TRP A 61 12.16 0.13 0.98
CA TRP A 61 11.46 0.86 2.06
C TRP A 61 9.94 0.76 1.91
N PHE A 62 9.42 0.93 0.70
CA PHE A 62 7.98 0.87 0.44
C PHE A 62 7.46 -0.57 0.63
N GLU A 63 8.24 -1.57 0.21
CA GLU A 63 7.95 -2.98 0.47
C GLU A 63 7.85 -3.26 1.98
N GLU A 64 8.83 -2.82 2.76
CA GLU A 64 8.83 -2.97 4.22
C GLU A 64 7.63 -2.29 4.88
N ARG A 65 7.26 -1.08 4.44
CA ARG A 65 6.06 -0.39 4.95
C ARG A 65 4.79 -1.20 4.67
N LEU A 66 4.63 -1.72 3.45
CA LEU A 66 3.46 -2.54 3.11
C LEU A 66 3.43 -3.86 3.90
N ARG A 67 4.58 -4.50 4.12
CA ARG A 67 4.67 -5.70 4.98
C ARG A 67 4.29 -5.39 6.42
N GLN A 68 4.72 -4.26 6.96
CA GLN A 68 4.33 -3.82 8.30
C GLN A 68 2.83 -3.55 8.39
N ILE A 69 2.27 -2.83 7.40
CA ILE A 69 0.84 -2.53 7.34
C ILE A 69 -0.01 -3.79 7.22
N ALA A 70 0.41 -4.75 6.40
CA ALA A 70 -0.31 -6.01 6.22
C ALA A 70 -0.53 -6.77 7.54
N GLN A 71 0.37 -6.61 8.52
CA GLN A 71 0.33 -7.30 9.80
C GLN A 71 -0.54 -6.61 10.86
N ILE A 72 -1.08 -5.42 10.59
CA ILE A 72 -1.91 -4.72 11.56
C ILE A 72 -3.17 -5.56 11.84
N PRO A 73 -3.42 -5.96 13.10
CA PRO A 73 -4.58 -6.79 13.43
C PRO A 73 -5.89 -6.03 13.18
N ALA A 74 -6.96 -6.77 12.92
CA ALA A 74 -8.31 -6.22 12.90
C ALA A 74 -8.68 -5.67 14.27
N SER A 75 -9.45 -4.58 14.28
CA SER A 75 -9.99 -4.01 15.52
C SER A 75 -10.93 -4.98 16.24
N TYR A 76 -11.59 -5.85 15.48
CA TYR A 76 -12.43 -6.93 15.97
C TYR A 76 -11.96 -8.22 15.31
N GLU A 77 -11.35 -9.13 16.07
CA GLU A 77 -10.90 -10.41 15.53
C GLU A 77 -12.11 -11.32 15.28
N ASP A 78 -12.22 -11.82 14.04
CA ASP A 78 -13.15 -12.89 13.65
C ASP A 78 -12.31 -14.15 13.33
N ASP A 79 -12.68 -15.29 13.91
CA ASP A 79 -12.00 -16.57 13.68
C ASP A 79 -12.28 -17.14 12.27
N GLU A 80 -13.30 -16.62 11.56
CA GLU A 80 -13.73 -17.10 10.25
C GLU A 80 -13.07 -16.35 9.08
N TYR A 81 -12.72 -15.07 9.27
CA TYR A 81 -12.20 -14.20 8.20
C TYR A 81 -10.95 -13.42 8.65
N ASP A 82 -9.89 -13.41 7.82
CA ASP A 82 -8.76 -12.50 8.02
C ASP A 82 -9.15 -11.07 7.61
N GLU A 83 -9.52 -10.26 8.60
CA GLU A 83 -9.91 -8.86 8.41
C GLU A 83 -8.72 -7.88 8.51
N ARG A 84 -7.47 -8.37 8.34
CA ARG A 84 -6.30 -7.50 8.20
C ARG A 84 -6.39 -6.60 6.96
N PRO A 85 -5.56 -5.53 6.86
CA PRO A 85 -5.58 -4.65 5.71
C PRO A 85 -5.39 -5.42 4.40
N ARG A 86 -6.12 -4.97 3.38
CA ARG A 86 -6.02 -5.52 2.02
C ARG A 86 -5.82 -4.41 1.00
N GLY A 87 -5.20 -4.70 -0.13
CA GLY A 87 -4.98 -3.68 -1.14
C GLY A 87 -4.21 -4.16 -2.36
N LEU A 88 -4.06 -3.24 -3.30
CA LEU A 88 -3.46 -3.47 -4.60
C LEU A 88 -2.61 -2.28 -5.00
N PHE A 89 -1.38 -2.54 -5.42
CA PHE A 89 -0.47 -1.54 -6.00
C PHE A 89 0.08 -2.04 -7.33
N LEU A 90 0.09 -1.14 -8.32
CA LEU A 90 0.84 -1.31 -9.55
C LEU A 90 2.17 -0.57 -9.42
N VAL A 91 3.25 -1.31 -9.64
CA VAL A 91 4.63 -0.85 -9.50
C VAL A 91 5.30 -0.99 -10.86
N SER A 92 5.44 0.12 -11.59
CA SER A 92 6.04 0.15 -12.94
C SER A 92 7.47 0.68 -12.87
N HIS A 93 8.41 -0.15 -13.31
CA HIS A 93 9.83 0.17 -13.42
C HIS A 93 10.17 0.44 -14.88
N ASP A 94 10.82 1.57 -15.17
CA ASP A 94 11.17 1.99 -16.55
C ASP A 94 12.06 0.98 -17.33
N LEU A 95 12.61 -0.03 -16.64
CA LEU A 95 13.58 -0.99 -17.18
C LEU A 95 13.11 -2.43 -17.00
N ASP A 96 12.56 -2.74 -15.82
CA ASP A 96 12.16 -4.10 -15.45
C ASP A 96 10.67 -4.39 -15.72
N GLY A 97 9.91 -3.40 -16.18
CA GLY A 97 8.49 -3.52 -16.47
C GLY A 97 7.61 -3.37 -15.24
N MET A 98 6.37 -3.83 -15.35
CA MET A 98 5.36 -3.68 -14.28
C MET A 98 5.25 -4.94 -13.42
N SER A 99 5.07 -4.72 -12.12
CA SER A 99 4.71 -5.73 -11.14
C SER A 99 3.44 -5.32 -10.39
N GLU A 100 2.70 -6.33 -9.95
CA GLU A 100 1.51 -6.17 -9.12
C GLU A 100 1.82 -6.62 -7.70
N TRP A 101 1.48 -5.77 -6.75
CA TRP A 101 1.78 -5.93 -5.34
C TRP A 101 0.45 -5.99 -4.58
N ARG A 102 0.14 -7.16 -4.03
CA ARG A 102 -1.12 -7.46 -3.34
C ARG A 102 -0.88 -7.55 -1.84
N VAL A 103 -1.59 -6.73 -1.07
CA VAL A 103 -1.62 -6.81 0.38
C VAL A 103 -2.87 -7.61 0.77
N HIS A 104 -2.71 -8.73 1.46
CA HIS A 104 -3.81 -9.54 2.01
C HIS A 104 -3.27 -10.61 2.95
N ASN A 105 -4.15 -11.20 3.78
CA ASN A 105 -3.83 -12.33 4.66
C ASN A 105 -2.58 -12.12 5.55
N GLY A 106 -2.37 -10.90 6.05
CA GLY A 106 -1.20 -10.60 6.87
C GLY A 106 0.12 -10.41 6.12
N GLY A 107 0.11 -10.40 4.79
CA GLY A 107 1.32 -10.38 3.97
C GLY A 107 1.25 -9.48 2.73
N LEU A 108 2.39 -9.44 2.03
CA LEU A 108 2.57 -8.79 0.74
C LEU A 108 3.05 -9.83 -0.28
N GLU A 109 2.24 -10.07 -1.30
CA GLU A 109 2.54 -10.91 -2.46
C GLU A 109 2.93 -10.01 -3.65
N ILE A 110 4.05 -10.32 -4.29
CA ILE A 110 4.56 -9.58 -5.45
C ILE A 110 4.58 -10.53 -6.63
N GLY A 111 3.96 -10.12 -7.74
CA GLY A 111 3.84 -10.95 -8.94
C GLY A 111 3.79 -10.13 -10.22
N LEU A 112 3.60 -10.84 -11.33
CA LEU A 112 3.26 -10.22 -12.61
C LEU A 112 1.81 -9.69 -12.54
N PRO A 113 1.51 -8.57 -13.22
CA PRO A 113 0.14 -8.10 -13.33
C PRO A 113 -0.73 -9.11 -14.09
N ASP A 114 -1.93 -9.37 -13.57
CA ASP A 114 -2.92 -10.25 -14.20
C ASP A 114 -3.66 -9.57 -15.38
N GLY A 115 -3.57 -8.25 -15.50
CA GLY A 115 -4.23 -7.44 -16.54
C GLY A 115 -3.26 -6.72 -17.49
N ASP A 116 -3.79 -6.26 -18.64
CA ASP A 116 -3.07 -5.36 -19.54
C ASP A 116 -3.13 -3.92 -19.01
N TYR A 117 -2.06 -3.52 -18.34
CA TYR A 117 -1.90 -2.18 -17.78
C TYR A 117 -0.91 -1.31 -18.57
N HIS A 118 -0.59 -1.65 -19.82
CA HIS A 118 0.39 -0.88 -20.61
C HIS A 118 -0.03 0.57 -20.86
N TYR A 119 -1.31 0.90 -20.80
CA TYR A 119 -1.79 2.29 -20.87
C TYR A 119 -1.36 3.14 -19.66
N LEU A 120 -0.84 2.50 -18.61
CA LEU A 120 -0.32 3.11 -17.41
C LEU A 120 1.22 3.16 -17.38
N ASP A 121 1.91 2.52 -18.33
CA ASP A 121 3.36 2.68 -18.50
C ASP A 121 3.66 4.11 -18.95
N ALA A 122 4.72 4.69 -18.36
CA ALA A 122 5.14 6.07 -18.60
C ALA A 122 6.11 6.17 -19.78
#